data_AF-A0A7W8DKP7-F1
#
_entry.id   AF-A0A7W8DKP7-F1
#
_cell.length_a   1.000
_cell.length_b   1.000
_cell.length_c   1.000
_cell.angle_alpha   90.00
_cell.angle_beta   90.00
_cell.angle_gamma   90.00
#
_symmetry.space_group_name_H-M   'P 1'
#
loop_
_entity.id
_entity.type
_entity.pdbx_description
1 polymer ?
#
loop_
_entity_poly.entity_id
_entity_poly.type
_entity_poly.pdbx_seq_one_letter_code
_entity_poly.pdbx_strand_id
1 'polypeptide(L)'
;MTTEDESELHRLCDLLRIVDKRIGDEPLLSAAVKKAALGLSIAFIHGFRAKVEDLAQNLGRELSDADKEHLRSCGIDLDAPLPTGTQN
;
A
#
# COMPACT_ATOMS: atom_id res chain seq x y z
N MET A 1 8.11 14.68 -13.76
CA MET A 1 6.98 13.74 -13.80
C MET A 1 6.38 13.83 -15.19
N THR A 2 6.20 12.70 -15.87
CA THR A 2 5.59 12.67 -17.21
C THR A 2 4.06 12.61 -17.09
N THR A 3 3.34 12.92 -18.17
CA THR A 3 1.86 12.79 -18.22
C THR A 3 1.39 11.35 -17.99
N GLU A 4 2.20 10.36 -18.39
CA GLU A 4 1.91 8.95 -18.11
C GLU A 4 2.11 8.61 -16.64
N ASP A 5 3.14 9.18 -15.99
CA ASP A 5 3.36 9.02 -14.54
C ASP A 5 2.19 9.60 -13.74
N GLU A 6 1.68 10.76 -14.14
CA GLU A 6 0.51 11.40 -13.52
C GLU A 6 -0.75 10.53 -13.68
N SER A 7 -0.99 10.01 -14.88
CA SER A 7 -2.15 9.17 -15.18
C SER A 7 -2.13 7.86 -14.37
N GLU A 8 -0.97 7.21 -14.28
CA GLU A 8 -0.84 5.96 -13.53
C GLU A 8 -0.89 6.20 -12.01
N LEU A 9 -0.29 7.28 -11.51
CA LEU A 9 -0.42 7.67 -10.10
C LEU A 9 -1.89 7.91 -9.73
N HIS A 10 -2.65 8.60 -10.59
CA HIS A 10 -4.09 8.78 -10.39
C HIS A 10 -4.83 7.44 -10.34
N ARG A 11 -4.56 6.52 -11.28
CA ARG A 11 -5.19 5.18 -11.30
C ARG A 11 -4.94 4.41 -10.00
N LEU A 12 -3.71 4.42 -9.51
CA LEU A 12 -3.33 3.71 -8.27
C LEU A 12 -3.93 4.38 -7.03
N CYS A 13 -3.97 5.71 -6.97
CA CYS A 13 -4.66 6.44 -5.91
C CYS A 13 -6.18 6.13 -5.88
N ASP A 14 -6.82 6.00 -7.05
CA ASP A 14 -8.22 5.59 -7.12
C ASP A 14 -8.46 4.17 -6.61
N LEU A 15 -7.57 3.22 -6.91
CA LEU A 15 -7.62 1.87 -6.35
C LEU A 15 -7.49 1.90 -4.83
N LEU A 16 -6.53 2.65 -4.29
CA LEU A 16 -6.36 2.79 -2.83
C LEU A 16 -7.59 3.43 -2.18
N ARG A 17 -8.23 4.41 -2.83
CA ARG A 17 -9.49 5.01 -2.35
C ARG A 17 -10.65 4.01 -2.34
N ILE A 18 -10.72 3.10 -3.32
CA ILE A 18 -11.72 2.03 -3.33
C ILE A 18 -11.46 1.04 -2.19
N VAL A 19 -10.19 0.70 -1.94
CA VAL A 19 -9.80 -0.14 -0.82
C VAL A 19 -10.20 0.53 0.49
N ASP A 20 -9.82 1.80 0.73
CA ASP A 20 -10.16 2.58 1.94
C ASP A 20 -11.67 2.59 2.22
N LYS A 21 -12.50 2.70 1.18
CA LYS A 21 -13.96 2.62 1.34
C LYS A 21 -14.49 1.24 1.71
N ARG A 22 -13.78 0.17 1.34
CA ARG A 22 -14.19 -1.23 1.57
C ARG A 22 -13.72 -1.78 2.90
N ILE A 23 -12.61 -1.28 3.45
CA ILE A 23 -12.14 -1.67 4.79
C ILE A 23 -13.01 -1.12 5.94
N GLY A 24 -13.99 -0.24 5.64
CA GLY A 24 -14.93 0.26 6.64
C GLY A 24 -14.25 1.14 7.69
N ASP A 25 -14.76 1.13 8.92
CA ASP A 25 -14.27 1.96 10.03
C ASP A 25 -13.04 1.35 10.74
N GLU A 26 -12.28 0.48 10.09
CA GLU A 26 -11.07 -0.12 10.68
C GLU A 26 -9.88 0.88 10.64
N PRO A 27 -9.52 1.49 11.79
CA PRO A 27 -8.64 2.66 11.80
C PRO A 27 -7.20 2.32 11.41
N LEU A 28 -6.71 1.11 11.75
CA LEU A 28 -5.35 0.70 11.37
C LEU A 28 -5.25 0.42 9.87
N LEU A 29 -6.29 -0.17 9.27
CA LEU A 29 -6.29 -0.46 7.84
C LEU A 29 -6.41 0.83 7.02
N SER A 30 -7.25 1.78 7.45
CA SER A 30 -7.32 3.09 6.79
C SER A 30 -5.98 3.85 6.91
N ALA A 31 -5.33 3.80 8.08
CA ALA A 31 -4.01 4.38 8.25
C ALA A 31 -2.95 3.73 7.35
N ALA A 32 -2.99 2.41 7.18
CA ALA A 32 -2.10 1.68 6.29
C ALA A 32 -2.30 2.09 4.82
N VAL A 33 -3.55 2.21 4.37
CA VAL A 33 -3.88 2.63 2.99
C VAL A 33 -3.41 4.07 2.72
N LYS A 34 -3.59 4.98 3.68
CA LYS A 34 -3.09 6.36 3.57
C LYS A 34 -1.57 6.42 3.48
N LYS A 35 -0.86 5.62 4.27
CA LYS A 35 0.60 5.50 4.18
C LYS A 35 1.04 4.93 2.82
N ALA A 36 0.34 3.93 2.29
CA ALA A 36 0.60 3.39 0.97
C ALA A 36 0.41 4.44 -0.15
N ALA A 37 -0.67 5.23 -0.08
CA ALA A 37 -0.94 6.30 -1.04
C ALA A 37 0.16 7.38 -1.03
N LEU A 38 0.63 7.77 0.16
CA LEU A 38 1.74 8.71 0.31
C LEU A 38 3.04 8.11 -0.26
N GLY A 39 3.34 6.86 0.05
CA GLY A 39 4.51 6.14 -0.47
C GLY A 39 4.52 6.07 -2.00
N LEU A 40 3.38 5.77 -2.63
CA LEU A 40 3.23 5.79 -4.08
C LEU A 40 3.48 7.18 -4.67
N SER A 41 2.90 8.22 -4.07
CA SER A 41 3.07 9.60 -4.53
C SER A 41 4.53 10.01 -4.53
N ILE A 42 5.27 9.69 -3.46
CA ILE A 42 6.71 9.93 -3.35
C ILE A 42 7.48 9.12 -4.41
N ALA A 43 7.15 7.85 -4.59
CA ALA A 43 7.83 6.98 -5.55
C ALA A 43 7.74 7.53 -7.00
N PHE A 44 6.57 8.06 -7.38
CA PHE A 44 6.35 8.66 -8.70
C PHE A 44 7.09 10.00 -8.86
N ILE A 45 7.12 10.85 -7.83
CA ILE A 45 7.92 12.10 -7.82
C ILE A 45 9.40 11.81 -8.07
N HIS A 46 9.92 10.70 -7.52
CA HIS A 46 11.32 10.30 -7.66
C HIS A 46 11.60 9.40 -8.89
N GLY A 47 10.63 9.19 -9.78
CA GLY A 47 10.84 8.44 -11.03
C GLY A 47 10.95 6.92 -10.84
N PHE A 48 10.44 6.36 -9.75
CA PHE A 48 10.48 4.92 -9.47
C PHE A 48 9.33 4.12 -10.08
N ARG A 49 8.57 4.69 -11.03
CA ARG A 49 7.41 4.04 -11.66
C ARG A 49 7.69 2.60 -12.12
N ALA A 50 8.78 2.37 -12.85
CA ALA A 50 9.11 1.04 -13.36
C ALA A 50 9.26 -0.01 -12.24
N LYS A 51 9.78 0.39 -11.06
CA LYS A 51 9.90 -0.51 -9.90
C LYS A 51 8.55 -0.77 -9.24
N VAL A 52 7.68 0.24 -9.20
CA VAL A 52 6.31 0.09 -8.66
C VAL A 52 5.47 -0.83 -9.56
N GLU A 53 5.58 -0.68 -10.88
CA GLU A 53 4.90 -1.54 -11.85
C GLU A 53 5.44 -2.98 -11.81
N ASP A 54 6.77 -3.16 -11.71
CA ASP A 54 7.36 -4.48 -11.50
C ASP A 54 6.82 -5.12 -10.23
N LEU A 55 6.78 -4.41 -9.10
CA LEU A 55 6.15 -4.89 -7.87
C LEU A 55 4.65 -5.22 -8.07
N ALA A 56 3.92 -4.41 -8.84
CA ALA A 56 2.50 -4.60 -9.07
C ALA A 56 2.18 -5.83 -9.95
N GLN A 57 2.97 -6.09 -10.99
CA GLN A 57 2.87 -7.32 -11.81
C GLN A 57 3.12 -8.60 -11.00
N ASN A 58 3.71 -8.40 -9.84
CA ASN A 58 4.20 -9.37 -8.93
C ASN A 58 3.39 -9.41 -7.62
N LEU A 59 2.25 -8.73 -7.58
CA LEU A 59 1.26 -8.83 -6.50
C LEU A 59 0.59 -10.21 -6.55
N GLY A 60 0.44 -10.85 -5.39
CA GLY A 60 -0.25 -12.14 -5.23
C GLY A 60 0.67 -13.36 -5.12
N ARG A 61 1.98 -13.19 -5.26
CA ARG A 61 2.96 -14.21 -4.82
C ARG A 61 3.11 -14.14 -3.30
N GLU A 62 3.33 -15.29 -2.68
CA GLU A 62 3.56 -15.36 -1.25
C GLU A 62 4.78 -14.51 -0.86
N LEU A 63 4.65 -13.78 0.25
CA LEU A 63 5.76 -13.01 0.79
C LEU A 63 6.88 -13.96 1.21
N SER A 64 8.10 -13.70 0.74
CA SER A 64 9.27 -14.44 1.21
C SER A 64 9.56 -14.10 2.67
N ASP A 65 10.34 -14.93 3.36
CA ASP A 65 10.72 -14.66 4.75
C ASP A 65 11.52 -13.36 4.88
N ALA A 66 12.32 -13.01 3.86
CA ALA A 66 13.02 -11.74 3.78
C ALA A 66 12.07 -10.54 3.67
N ASP A 67 10.98 -10.67 2.90
CA ASP A 67 9.97 -9.61 2.77
C ASP A 67 9.22 -9.41 4.09
N LYS A 68 8.86 -10.50 4.78
CA LYS A 68 8.21 -10.45 6.09
C LYS A 68 9.10 -9.79 7.13
N GLU A 69 10.39 -10.15 7.17
CA GLU A 69 11.35 -9.55 8.10
C GLU A 69 11.61 -8.07 7.81
N HIS A 70 11.69 -7.69 6.54
CA HIS A 70 11.76 -6.29 6.15
C HIS A 70 10.51 -5.51 6.60
N LEU A 71 9.32 -6.06 6.38
CA LEU A 71 8.07 -5.42 6.82
C LEU A 71 8.01 -5.25 8.35
N ARG A 72 8.45 -6.26 9.11
CA ARG A 72 8.59 -6.15 10.58
C ARG A 72 9.57 -5.05 10.98
N SER A 73 10.69 -4.91 10.27
CA SER A 73 11.65 -3.81 10.50
C SER A 73 11.06 -2.42 10.26
N CYS A 74 10.05 -2.34 9.37
CA CYS A 74 9.27 -1.14 9.09
C CYS A 74 8.10 -0.94 10.06
N GLY A 75 7.96 -1.80 11.08
CA GLY A 75 6.87 -1.75 12.07
C GLY A 75 5.54 -2.32 11.58
N ILE A 76 5.55 -3.09 10.49
CA ILE A 76 4.38 -3.78 9.94
C ILE A 76 4.47 -5.25 10.34
N ASP A 77 3.73 -5.65 11.38
CA ASP A 77 3.65 -7.04 11.80
C ASP A 77 2.48 -7.74 11.08
N LEU A 78 2.81 -8.72 10.25
CA LEU A 78 1.84 -9.50 9.45
C LEU A 78 1.15 -10.59 10.29
N ASP A 79 1.75 -10.98 11.41
CA ASP A 79 1.24 -12.02 12.31
C ASP A 79 0.51 -11.41 13.52
N ALA A 80 0.56 -10.09 13.67
CA ALA A 80 -0.20 -9.39 14.70
C ALA A 80 -1.70 -9.66 14.48
N PRO A 81 -2.44 -10.02 15.53
CA PRO A 81 -3.89 -10.14 15.42
C PRO A 81 -4.43 -8.81 14.88
N LEU A 82 -5.25 -8.89 13.82
CA LEU A 82 -5.96 -7.73 13.29
C LEU A 82 -6.65 -7.04 14.46
N PRO A 83 -6.60 -5.69 14.53
CA PRO A 83 -7.30 -4.97 15.57
C PRO A 83 -8.76 -5.38 15.53
N THR A 84 -9.23 -6.05 16.58
CA THR A 84 -10.66 -6.31 16.72
C THR A 84 -11.31 -4.99 17.01
N GLY A 85 -11.98 -4.39 16.02
CA GLY A 85 -12.78 -3.19 16.21
C GLY A 85 -13.67 -3.34 17.45
N THR A 86 -13.45 -2.47 18.43
CA THR A 86 -14.34 -2.32 19.59
C THR A 86 -15.73 -1.95 19.09
N GLN A 87 -16.67 -2.89 19.17
CA GLN A 87 -18.09 -2.61 19.07
C GLN A 87 -18.48 -1.72 20.25
N ASN A 88 -19.04 -0.54 19.97
CA ASN A 88 -19.85 0.26 20.89
C ASN A 88 -21.06 0.79 20.13
#